data_AF-A0A9W4XEX2-F1
#
_entry.id   AF-A0A9W4XEX2-F1
#
_cell.length_a   1.000
_cell.length_b   1.000
_cell.length_c   1.000
_cell.angle_alpha   90.00
_cell.angle_beta   90.00
_cell.angle_gamma   90.00
#
_symmetry.space_group_name_H-M   'P 1'
#
loop_
_entity.id
_entity.type
_entity.pdbx_description
1 polymer ?
#
loop_
_entity_poly.entity_id
_entity_poly.type
_entity_poly.pdbx_seq_one_letter_code
_entity_poly.pdbx_strand_id
1 'polypeptide(L)'
;MYKITAKDIKQFLFNEDNGFLIKYHTMDGIDLVLLDKLYDILEELKMDWKYKENVPKDILHYLMTVVPGLYHDLELYKDDEETYYIYNELIYNLSIAIEMCLNPDINDPHYNTPLKELGD
;
A
#
# COMPACT_ATOMS: atom_id res chain seq x y z
N MET A 1 16.03 15.39 2.92
CA MET A 1 14.88 14.47 3.01
C MET A 1 13.95 14.84 1.88
N TYR A 2 13.67 13.91 0.96
CA TYR A 2 12.74 14.16 -0.14
C TYR A 2 11.32 14.19 0.43
N LYS A 3 10.41 14.97 -0.16
CA LYS A 3 9.06 15.18 0.36
C LYS A 3 8.08 14.47 -0.57
N ILE A 4 7.34 13.48 -0.06
CA ILE A 4 6.35 12.74 -0.85
C ILE A 4 5.13 13.64 -1.16
N THR A 5 4.72 13.66 -2.42
CA THR A 5 3.54 14.40 -2.91
C THR A 5 2.46 13.48 -3.48
N ALA A 6 1.26 14.01 -3.70
CA ALA A 6 0.15 13.28 -4.34
C ALA A 6 0.51 12.87 -5.77
N LYS A 7 1.32 13.69 -6.47
CA LYS A 7 1.80 13.35 -7.80
C LYS A 7 2.71 12.13 -7.75
N ASP A 8 3.58 12.03 -6.73
CA ASP A 8 4.50 10.91 -6.58
C ASP A 8 3.73 9.62 -6.32
N ILE A 9 2.75 9.61 -5.42
CA ILE A 9 1.90 8.43 -5.18
C ILE A 9 1.05 8.09 -6.40
N LYS A 10 0.45 9.08 -7.07
CA LYS A 10 -0.35 8.82 -8.26
C LYS A 10 0.50 8.19 -9.37
N GLN A 11 1.71 8.70 -9.60
CA GLN A 11 2.64 8.10 -10.55
C GLN A 11 3.06 6.71 -10.09
N PHE A 12 3.37 6.53 -8.81
CA PHE A 12 3.76 5.23 -8.26
C PHE A 12 2.66 4.17 -8.44
N LEU A 13 1.39 4.51 -8.20
CA LEU A 13 0.27 3.58 -8.30
C LEU A 13 -0.17 3.32 -9.73
N PHE A 14 -0.23 4.36 -10.57
CA PHE A 14 -0.95 4.35 -11.85
C PHE A 14 -0.08 4.72 -13.07
N ASN A 15 1.26 4.68 -12.96
CA ASN A 15 2.11 4.85 -14.15
C ASN A 15 1.79 3.75 -15.18
N GLU A 16 1.56 4.14 -16.43
CA GLU A 16 1.12 3.25 -17.51
C GLU A 16 2.12 2.14 -17.85
N ASP A 17 3.42 2.36 -17.60
CA ASP A 17 4.48 1.39 -17.89
C ASP A 17 4.86 0.54 -16.67
N ASN A 18 4.80 1.11 -15.45
CA ASN A 18 5.38 0.46 -14.27
C ASN A 18 4.67 0.75 -12.94
N GLY A 19 3.44 1.26 -12.98
CA GLY A 19 2.66 1.54 -11.78
C GLY A 19 2.34 0.27 -11.00
N PHE A 20 2.36 0.34 -9.67
CA PHE A 20 2.11 -0.79 -8.80
C PHE A 20 0.75 -1.47 -9.09
N LEU A 21 -0.32 -0.69 -9.19
CA LEU A 21 -1.65 -1.23 -9.49
C LEU A 21 -1.76 -1.68 -10.94
N ILE A 22 -1.12 -0.99 -11.88
CA ILE A 22 -1.12 -1.38 -13.29
C ILE A 22 -0.52 -2.78 -13.45
N LYS A 23 0.67 -3.03 -12.87
CA LYS A 23 1.32 -4.34 -12.89
C LYS A 23 0.44 -5.45 -12.33
N TYR A 24 -0.19 -5.18 -11.18
CA TYR A 24 -1.08 -6.16 -10.56
C TYR A 24 -2.28 -6.49 -11.47
N HIS A 25 -2.90 -5.46 -12.05
CA HIS A 25 -4.07 -5.57 -12.92
C HIS A 25 -3.76 -6.27 -14.26
N THR A 26 -2.54 -6.13 -14.78
CA THR A 26 -2.10 -6.77 -16.04
C THR A 26 -1.64 -8.20 -15.89
N MET A 27 -1.88 -8.83 -14.72
CA MET A 27 -1.45 -10.18 -14.37
C MET A 27 0.08 -10.35 -14.23
N ASP A 28 0.82 -9.26 -14.05
CA ASP A 28 2.27 -9.30 -13.78
C ASP A 28 2.59 -9.57 -12.30
N GLY A 29 1.57 -9.77 -11.46
CA GLY A 29 1.70 -10.05 -10.04
C GLY A 29 1.94 -8.81 -9.16
N ILE A 30 2.14 -9.05 -7.86
CA ILE A 30 2.58 -8.02 -6.92
C ILE A 30 4.09 -7.79 -7.13
N ASP A 31 4.45 -6.59 -7.59
CA ASP A 31 5.85 -6.17 -7.63
C ASP A 31 6.34 -5.86 -6.21
N LEU A 32 7.09 -6.80 -5.62
CA LEU A 32 7.58 -6.69 -4.25
C LEU A 32 8.50 -5.48 -4.02
N VAL A 33 9.22 -5.02 -5.05
CA VAL A 33 10.07 -3.82 -4.94
C VAL A 33 9.22 -2.56 -4.86
N LEU A 34 8.10 -2.54 -5.59
CA LEU A 34 7.14 -1.45 -5.44
C LEU A 34 6.41 -1.56 -4.10
N LEU A 35 5.96 -2.75 -3.69
CA LEU A 35 5.30 -2.95 -2.39
C LEU A 35 6.17 -2.46 -1.22
N ASP A 36 7.47 -2.79 -1.22
CA ASP A 36 8.43 -2.32 -0.21
C ASP A 36 8.51 -0.79 -0.16
N LYS A 37 8.58 -0.14 -1.33
CA LYS A 37 8.53 1.33 -1.43
C LYS A 37 7.21 1.92 -0.93
N LEU A 38 6.09 1.20 -1.12
CA LEU A 38 4.80 1.64 -0.60
C LEU A 38 4.81 1.59 0.94
N TYR A 39 5.40 0.55 1.55
CA TYR A 39 5.58 0.51 3.00
C TYR A 39 6.47 1.65 3.50
N ASP A 40 7.59 1.96 2.83
CA ASP A 40 8.44 3.11 3.19
C ASP A 40 7.65 4.44 3.16
N ILE A 41 6.82 4.62 2.12
CA ILE A 41 5.94 5.79 1.99
C ILE A 41 4.94 5.86 3.16
N LEU A 42 4.29 4.75 3.49
CA LEU A 42 3.33 4.67 4.58
C LEU A 42 3.99 4.95 5.94
N GLU A 43 5.20 4.43 6.16
CA GLU A 43 5.97 4.65 7.39
C GLU A 43 6.30 6.15 7.58
N GLU A 44 6.71 6.85 6.51
CA GLU A 44 6.97 8.29 6.57
C GLU A 44 5.71 9.10 6.91
N LEU A 45 4.53 8.59 6.55
CA LEU A 45 3.25 9.26 6.73
C LEU A 45 2.59 8.93 8.08
N LYS A 46 2.77 7.73 8.62
CA LYS A 46 2.03 7.14 9.77
C LYS A 46 1.87 8.05 10.99
N MET A 47 2.90 8.79 11.37
CA MET A 47 2.93 9.49 12.67
C MET A 47 2.34 10.91 12.66
N ASP A 48 2.43 11.64 11.55
CA ASP A 48 2.17 13.09 11.56
C ASP A 48 1.55 13.62 10.26
N TRP A 49 1.13 12.75 9.33
CA TRP A 49 0.55 13.20 8.07
C TRP A 49 -0.65 14.15 8.26
N LYS A 50 -1.45 13.96 9.32
CA LYS A 50 -2.60 14.80 9.66
C LYS A 50 -2.20 16.25 9.95
N TYR A 51 -0.98 16.46 10.43
CA TYR A 51 -0.42 17.75 10.82
C TYR A 51 0.56 18.33 9.81
N LYS A 52 1.07 17.52 8.88
CA LYS A 52 1.90 17.99 7.77
C LYS A 52 1.02 18.77 6.78
N GLU A 53 1.09 20.11 6.81
CA GLU A 53 0.47 21.02 5.79
C GLU A 53 0.84 20.68 4.34
N ASN A 54 1.94 19.94 4.26
CA ASN A 54 2.72 19.60 3.10
C ASN A 54 2.36 18.23 2.52
N VAL A 55 1.59 17.43 3.25
CA VAL A 55 1.02 16.16 2.78
C VAL A 55 -0.32 16.47 2.14
N PRO A 56 -0.48 16.20 0.83
CA PRO A 56 -1.75 16.43 0.18
C PRO A 56 -2.79 15.44 0.72
N LYS A 57 -3.87 15.93 1.34
CA LYS A 57 -4.93 15.08 1.92
C LYS A 57 -5.62 14.19 0.88
N ASP A 58 -5.52 14.57 -0.39
CA ASP A 58 -5.97 13.77 -1.54
C ASP A 58 -5.21 12.43 -1.67
N ILE A 59 -4.02 12.33 -1.07
CA ILE A 59 -3.23 11.10 -0.99
C ILE A 59 -3.98 9.98 -0.27
N LEU A 60 -4.81 10.33 0.72
CA LEU A 60 -5.61 9.40 1.50
C LEU A 60 -6.67 8.74 0.62
N HIS A 61 -7.23 9.48 -0.33
CA HIS A 61 -8.18 8.91 -1.29
C HIS A 61 -7.54 7.78 -2.08
N TYR A 62 -6.30 8.00 -2.56
CA TYR A 62 -5.59 6.95 -3.27
C TYR A 62 -5.29 5.74 -2.37
N LEU A 63 -4.80 5.96 -1.14
CA LEU A 63 -4.53 4.86 -0.20
C LEU A 63 -5.78 4.05 0.15
N MET A 64 -6.93 4.70 0.36
CA MET A 64 -8.20 4.01 0.61
C MET A 64 -8.68 3.20 -0.61
N THR A 65 -8.31 3.58 -1.83
CA THR A 65 -8.72 2.88 -3.05
C THR A 65 -7.81 1.72 -3.45
N VAL A 66 -6.56 1.70 -2.98
CA VAL A 66 -5.58 0.65 -3.34
C VAL A 66 -6.08 -0.73 -2.91
N VAL A 67 -6.46 -0.90 -1.64
CA VAL A 67 -6.82 -2.22 -1.08
C VAL A 67 -8.06 -2.82 -1.74
N PRO A 68 -9.18 -2.09 -1.91
CA PRO A 68 -10.33 -2.62 -2.64
C PRO A 68 -10.01 -3.01 -4.09
N GLY A 69 -9.15 -2.23 -4.77
CA GLY A 69 -8.71 -2.55 -6.12
C GLY A 69 -7.93 -3.86 -6.19
N LEU A 70 -6.98 -4.05 -5.26
CA LEU A 70 -6.21 -5.29 -5.19
C LEU A 70 -7.08 -6.51 -4.87
N TYR A 71 -8.03 -6.40 -3.93
CA TYR A 71 -8.96 -7.50 -3.65
C TYR A 71 -9.88 -7.83 -4.83
N HIS A 72 -10.29 -6.83 -5.60
CA HIS A 72 -11.08 -7.07 -6.80
C HIS A 72 -10.30 -7.86 -7.86
N ASP A 73 -9.04 -7.47 -8.06
CA ASP A 73 -8.16 -8.06 -9.06
C ASP A 73 -7.51 -9.37 -8.58
N LEU A 74 -7.62 -9.72 -7.30
CA LEU A 74 -7.14 -11.01 -6.75
C LEU A 74 -7.80 -12.22 -7.44
N GLU A 75 -9.04 -12.06 -7.90
CA GLU A 75 -9.75 -13.06 -8.69
C GLU A 75 -9.04 -13.45 -10.00
N LEU A 76 -8.14 -12.59 -10.51
CA LEU A 76 -7.32 -12.91 -11.69
C LEU A 76 -6.37 -14.09 -11.44
N TYR A 77 -6.04 -14.38 -10.19
CA TYR A 77 -5.10 -15.43 -9.79
C TYR A 77 -5.78 -16.67 -9.20
N LYS A 78 -7.11 -16.75 -9.22
CA LYS A 78 -7.87 -17.83 -8.56
C LYS A 78 -7.54 -19.26 -9.01
N ASP A 79 -7.01 -19.42 -10.23
CA ASP A 79 -6.65 -20.72 -10.81
C ASP A 79 -5.21 -21.15 -10.40
N ASP A 80 -4.46 -20.25 -9.78
CA ASP A 80 -3.15 -20.50 -9.15
C ASP A 80 -3.28 -20.30 -7.63
N GLU A 81 -3.63 -21.38 -6.94
CA GLU A 81 -3.97 -21.36 -5.51
C GLU A 81 -2.80 -20.84 -4.64
N GLU A 82 -1.55 -21.20 -4.97
CA GLU A 82 -0.37 -20.73 -4.24
C GLU A 82 -0.20 -19.21 -4.38
N THR A 83 -0.22 -18.70 -5.62
CA THR A 83 -0.12 -17.27 -5.90
C THR A 83 -1.27 -16.49 -5.28
N TYR A 84 -2.50 -17.03 -5.36
CA TYR A 84 -3.69 -16.43 -4.76
C TYR A 84 -3.52 -16.24 -3.24
N TYR A 85 -3.10 -17.28 -2.52
CA TYR A 85 -2.94 -17.17 -1.06
C TYR A 85 -1.84 -16.20 -0.67
N ILE A 86 -0.69 -16.24 -1.35
CA ILE A 86 0.42 -15.30 -1.09
C ILE A 86 -0.05 -13.87 -1.30
N TYR A 87 -0.75 -13.58 -2.42
CA TYR A 87 -1.21 -12.23 -2.70
C TYR A 87 -2.32 -11.78 -1.75
N ASN A 88 -3.23 -12.67 -1.37
CA ASN A 88 -4.26 -12.38 -0.37
C ASN A 88 -3.63 -11.94 0.97
N GLU A 89 -2.60 -12.65 1.43
CA GLU A 89 -1.87 -12.30 2.66
C GLU A 89 -1.15 -10.96 2.53
N LEU A 90 -0.45 -10.72 1.42
CA LEU A 90 0.22 -9.43 1.17
C LEU A 90 -0.77 -8.26 1.11
N ILE A 91 -1.94 -8.45 0.50
CA ILE A 91 -3.00 -7.43 0.44
C ILE A 91 -3.59 -7.18 1.84
N TYR A 92 -3.77 -8.23 2.63
CA TYR A 92 -4.22 -8.12 4.01
C TYR A 92 -3.24 -7.30 4.86
N ASN A 93 -1.94 -7.59 4.78
CA ASN A 93 -0.90 -6.85 5.51
C ASN A 93 -0.82 -5.39 5.05
N LEU A 94 -0.95 -5.14 3.75
CA LEU A 94 -1.04 -3.79 3.22
C LEU A 94 -2.28 -3.04 3.74
N SER A 95 -3.41 -3.73 3.92
CA SER A 95 -4.63 -3.13 4.48
C SER A 95 -4.43 -2.65 5.92
N ILE A 96 -3.76 -3.46 6.74
CA ILE A 96 -3.37 -3.10 8.11
C ILE A 96 -2.42 -1.90 8.06
N ALA A 97 -1.41 -1.92 7.18
CA ALA A 97 -0.45 -0.82 7.09
C ALA A 97 -1.12 0.51 6.70
N ILE A 98 -2.07 0.47 5.77
CA ILE A 98 -2.87 1.64 5.38
C ILE A 98 -3.75 2.09 6.55
N GLU A 99 -4.40 1.18 7.26
CA GLU A 99 -5.19 1.52 8.45
C GLU A 99 -4.34 2.21 9.51
N MET A 100 -3.19 1.63 9.86
CA MET A 100 -2.23 2.21 10.81
C MET A 100 -1.73 3.58 10.36
N CYS A 101 -1.54 3.78 9.05
CA CYS A 101 -1.18 5.08 8.51
C CYS A 101 -2.33 6.08 8.68
N LEU A 102 -3.56 5.74 8.29
CA LEU A 102 -4.71 6.64 8.28
C LEU A 102 -5.24 6.93 9.70
N ASN A 103 -5.19 5.95 10.57
CA ASN A 103 -5.74 5.97 11.91
C ASN A 103 -4.85 5.20 12.90
N PRO A 104 -3.66 5.73 13.23
CA PRO A 104 -2.75 5.09 14.18
C PRO A 104 -3.40 4.94 15.56
N ASP A 105 -3.56 3.70 16.02
CA ASP A 105 -3.96 3.37 17.40
C ASP A 105 -2.74 2.91 18.19
N ILE A 106 -2.39 3.66 19.24
CA ILE A 106 -1.26 3.36 20.13
C ILE A 106 -1.41 2.04 20.90
N ASN A 107 -2.63 1.50 20.97
CA ASN A 107 -2.95 0.24 21.62
C ASN A 107 -2.91 -0.95 20.65
N ASP A 108 -2.75 -0.69 19.35
CA ASP A 108 -2.61 -1.76 18.35
C ASP A 108 -1.32 -2.56 18.60
N PRO A 109 -1.37 -3.90 18.61
CA PRO A 109 -0.19 -4.74 18.84
C PRO A 109 0.93 -4.48 17.83
N HIS A 110 0.60 -3.98 16.64
CA HIS A 110 1.55 -3.67 15.59
C HIS A 110 2.03 -2.21 15.61
N TYR A 111 1.58 -1.36 16.55
CA TYR A 111 1.87 0.08 16.54
C TYR A 111 3.36 0.41 16.39
N ASN A 112 4.23 -0.33 17.10
CA ASN A 112 5.68 -0.17 17.05
C ASN A 112 6.39 -1.09 16.03
N THR A 113 5.64 -1.93 15.33
CA THR A 113 6.16 -2.80 14.27
C THR A 113 6.37 -1.95 13.01
N PRO A 114 7.58 -1.98 12.40
CA PRO A 114 7.80 -1.41 11.08
C PRO A 114 6.81 -2.00 10.07
N LEU A 115 6.17 -1.18 9.24
CA LEU A 115 5.06 -1.65 8.40
C LEU A 115 5.45 -2.77 7.43
N LYS A 116 6.71 -2.79 6.98
CA LYS A 116 7.24 -3.86 6.13
C LYS A 116 7.36 -5.23 6.84
N GLU A 117 7.41 -5.25 8.17
CA GLU A 117 7.53 -6.47 8.98
C GLU A 117 6.15 -7.06 9.34
N LEU A 118 5.04 -6.51 8.81
CA LEU A 118 3.69 -7.02 9.07
C LEU A 118 3.40 -8.39 8.44
N GLY A 119 4.27 -8.88 7.55
CA GLY A 119 4.13 -10.17 6.86
C GLY A 119 5.30 -11.14 7.05
N ASP A 120 6.18 -10.88 8.02
CA ASP A 120 7.34 -11.73 8.38
C ASP A 120 7.09 -12.60 9.62
#